data_AF-A0AAQ4F395-F1
#
_entry.id   AF-A0AAQ4F395-F1
#
_cell.length_a   1.000
_cell.length_b   1.000
_cell.length_c   1.000
_cell.angle_alpha   90.00
_cell.angle_beta   90.00
_cell.angle_gamma   90.00
#
_symmetry.space_group_name_H-M   'P 1'
#
loop_
_entity.id
_entity.type
_entity.pdbx_description
1 polymer ?
#
loop_
_entity_poly.entity_id
_entity_poly.type
_entity_poly.pdbx_seq_one_letter_code
_entity_poly.pdbx_strand_id
1 'polypeptide(L)'
;MYYNQCLHIMLAVSPTTSIFRLKENKELEEKLKSRLKDIESREQAQGRREVEFEQQKSDIQLQKTRLQKEAKETIKRSLEEHEHMLNIEKKRVMELETELKKLRRQVSELEAKLKDREKLLEALQTSQRDAFSQEMKVHMDFEKVLDEKAALLKELHEALRQRELYRERCDLAESQLLSCKEHLRQAQQRDFEARRDEVECLYQKAKARFENDPAPITTTAGSHPKSPSDDGTAFETPEKTSPQHSAPTMQTTSESTGHSPLRALSSATGKQGPSLPVAEEHSPPGASASSSSWMEHMRRLIEERDMLLSSGLYRKDDVIIVKLNQHIADTVRKHV
;
A
#
# COMPACT_ATOMS: atom_id res chain seq x y z
N MET A 1 63.07 -149.73 19.08
CA MET A 1 63.82 -148.69 19.84
C MET A 1 63.12 -147.33 19.91
N TYR A 2 62.31 -146.90 18.93
CA TYR A 2 61.69 -145.55 18.92
C TYR A 2 60.88 -145.13 20.17
N TYR A 3 60.28 -146.05 20.91
CA TYR A 3 59.42 -145.73 22.06
C TYR A 3 60.12 -144.89 23.15
N ASN A 4 61.38 -145.22 23.48
CA ASN A 4 62.14 -144.49 24.50
C ASN A 4 62.50 -143.06 24.06
N GLN A 5 62.64 -142.81 22.76
CA GLN A 5 63.03 -141.48 22.26
C GLN A 5 61.83 -140.52 22.24
N CYS A 6 60.64 -141.01 21.91
CA CYS A 6 59.39 -140.26 22.14
C CYS A 6 59.13 -140.01 23.62
N LEU A 7 59.39 -141.00 24.49
CA LEU A 7 59.27 -140.84 25.94
C LEU A 7 60.23 -139.77 26.47
N HIS A 8 61.49 -139.77 26.01
CA HIS A 8 62.47 -138.76 26.41
C HIS A 8 62.12 -137.35 25.93
N ILE A 9 61.48 -137.20 24.75
CA ILE A 9 61.00 -135.89 24.27
C ILE A 9 59.81 -135.39 25.10
N MET A 10 58.87 -136.28 25.49
CA MET A 10 57.77 -135.91 26.39
C MET A 10 58.26 -135.58 27.81
N LEU A 11 59.28 -136.29 28.32
CA LEU A 11 59.89 -136.02 29.63
C LEU A 11 60.85 -134.81 29.61
N ALA A 12 61.39 -134.43 28.45
CA ALA A 12 62.18 -133.21 28.27
C ALA A 12 61.33 -131.92 28.33
N VAL A 13 60.00 -132.02 28.25
CA VAL A 13 59.09 -130.94 28.66
C VAL A 13 59.07 -130.89 30.19
N SER A 14 60.15 -130.37 30.78
CA SER A 14 60.34 -130.29 32.23
C SER A 14 59.11 -129.65 32.91
N PRO A 15 58.61 -130.18 34.05
CA PRO A 15 57.42 -129.67 34.71
C PRO A 15 57.48 -128.17 35.04
N THR A 16 58.68 -127.64 35.31
CA THR A 16 58.93 -126.20 35.49
C THR A 16 58.52 -125.36 34.28
N THR A 17 58.78 -125.84 33.07
CA THR A 17 58.40 -125.18 31.80
C THR A 17 56.88 -125.15 31.63
N SER A 18 56.18 -126.20 32.07
CA SER A 18 54.71 -126.27 32.05
C SER A 18 54.10 -125.28 33.06
N ILE A 19 54.62 -125.23 34.29
CA ILE A 19 54.18 -124.30 35.34
C ILE A 19 54.43 -122.85 34.92
N PHE A 20 55.56 -122.54 34.29
CA PHE A 20 55.85 -121.18 33.81
C PHE A 20 54.84 -120.74 32.73
N ARG A 21 54.58 -121.60 31.73
CA ARG A 21 53.57 -121.34 30.68
C ARG A 21 52.15 -121.22 31.24
N LEU A 22 51.80 -121.99 32.27
CA LEU A 22 50.51 -121.85 32.96
C LEU A 22 50.37 -120.50 33.66
N LYS A 23 51.43 -120.03 34.33
CA LYS A 23 51.43 -118.72 34.99
C LYS A 23 51.39 -117.58 33.96
N GLU A 24 52.18 -117.67 32.89
CA GLU A 24 52.19 -116.74 31.77
C GLU A 24 50.81 -116.65 31.10
N ASN A 25 50.18 -117.79 30.78
CA ASN A 25 48.82 -117.84 30.23
C ASN A 25 47.80 -117.18 31.17
N LYS A 26 47.87 -117.43 32.49
CA LYS A 26 46.98 -116.78 33.45
C LYS A 26 47.20 -115.26 33.51
N GLU A 27 48.45 -114.80 33.47
CA GLU A 27 48.73 -113.37 33.40
C GLU A 27 48.23 -112.74 32.09
N LEU A 28 48.30 -113.44 30.96
CA LEU A 28 47.74 -113.01 29.68
C LEU A 28 46.20 -112.98 29.73
N GLU A 29 45.57 -113.97 30.37
CA GLU A 29 44.12 -114.05 30.58
C GLU A 29 43.61 -112.85 31.41
N GLU A 30 44.26 -112.52 32.53
CA GLU A 30 43.88 -111.36 33.34
C GLU A 30 44.17 -110.03 32.63
N LYS A 31 45.28 -109.91 31.87
CA LYS A 31 45.57 -108.75 31.00
C LYS A 31 44.49 -108.60 29.91
N LEU A 32 43.95 -109.70 29.38
CA LEU A 32 42.89 -109.72 28.38
C LEU A 32 41.54 -109.34 28.99
N LYS A 33 41.18 -109.88 30.17
CA LYS A 33 39.98 -109.49 30.94
C LYS A 33 39.97 -108.00 31.27
N SER A 34 41.09 -107.45 31.75
CA SER A 34 41.23 -106.01 32.00
C SER A 34 40.98 -105.22 30.72
N ARG A 35 41.68 -105.56 29.63
CA ARG A 35 41.54 -104.86 28.34
C ARG A 35 40.14 -104.93 27.75
N LEU A 36 39.42 -106.05 27.91
CA LEU A 36 38.01 -106.15 27.52
C LEU A 36 37.13 -105.20 28.35
N LYS A 37 37.27 -105.21 29.67
CA LYS A 37 36.54 -104.28 30.56
C LYS A 37 36.88 -102.81 30.27
N ASP A 38 38.13 -102.52 29.89
CA ASP A 38 38.59 -101.20 29.47
C ASP A 38 38.05 -100.80 28.07
N ILE A 39 37.70 -101.76 27.22
CA ILE A 39 36.98 -101.55 25.95
C ILE A 39 35.50 -101.29 26.25
N GLU A 40 34.82 -102.19 26.95
CA GLU A 40 33.41 -102.05 27.35
C GLU A 40 33.12 -100.71 28.04
N SER A 41 34.00 -100.30 28.97
CA SER A 41 33.86 -99.03 29.69
C SER A 41 34.00 -97.81 28.78
N ARG A 42 34.84 -97.90 27.73
CA ARG A 42 35.00 -96.84 26.71
C ARG A 42 33.85 -96.83 25.71
N GLU A 43 33.36 -97.98 25.28
CA GLU A 43 32.19 -98.10 24.40
C GLU A 43 30.93 -97.54 25.09
N GLN A 44 30.69 -97.89 26.36
CA GLN A 44 29.60 -97.28 27.13
C GLN A 44 29.77 -95.76 27.33
N ALA A 45 31.00 -95.27 27.49
CA ALA A 45 31.28 -93.84 27.58
C ALA A 45 31.11 -93.12 26.23
N GLN A 46 31.41 -93.77 25.12
CA GLN A 46 31.18 -93.27 23.76
C GLN A 46 29.67 -93.22 23.45
N GLY A 47 28.93 -94.31 23.69
CA GLY A 47 27.48 -94.34 23.46
C GLY A 47 26.72 -93.29 24.28
N ARG A 48 27.14 -93.00 25.51
CA ARG A 48 26.61 -91.86 26.29
C ARG A 48 26.83 -90.51 25.59
N ARG A 49 28.06 -90.25 25.11
CA ARG A 49 28.40 -89.03 24.36
C ARG A 49 27.66 -88.91 23.02
N GLU A 50 27.42 -90.02 22.34
CA GLU A 50 26.66 -90.04 21.08
C GLU A 50 25.18 -89.67 21.31
N VAL A 51 24.57 -90.17 22.39
CA VAL A 51 23.21 -89.76 22.80
C VAL A 51 23.18 -88.29 23.24
N GLU A 52 24.16 -87.84 24.04
CA GLU A 52 24.29 -86.42 24.44
C GLU A 52 24.44 -85.49 23.22
N PHE A 53 25.22 -85.89 22.22
CA PHE A 53 25.45 -85.12 21.00
C PHE A 53 24.19 -85.05 20.11
N GLU A 54 23.47 -86.16 19.93
CA GLU A 54 22.24 -86.17 19.14
C GLU A 54 21.12 -85.37 19.83
N GLN A 55 21.05 -85.39 21.16
CA GLN A 55 20.17 -84.52 21.95
C GLN A 55 20.52 -83.04 21.74
N GLN A 56 21.80 -82.63 21.91
CA GLN A 56 22.24 -81.26 21.66
C GLN A 56 21.94 -80.80 20.22
N LYS A 57 22.12 -81.68 19.22
CA LYS A 57 21.79 -81.45 17.81
C LYS A 57 20.29 -81.23 17.59
N SER A 58 19.43 -81.98 18.30
CA SER A 58 17.98 -81.77 18.32
C SER A 58 17.61 -80.41 18.93
N ASP A 59 18.17 -80.08 20.10
CA ASP A 59 17.90 -78.83 20.82
C ASP A 59 18.34 -77.58 20.04
N ILE A 60 19.52 -77.63 19.39
CA ILE A 60 20.02 -76.56 18.51
C ILE A 60 19.10 -76.37 17.30
N GLN A 61 18.59 -77.45 16.71
CA GLN A 61 17.66 -77.37 15.58
C GLN A 61 16.27 -76.83 16.00
N LEU A 62 15.80 -77.16 17.20
CA LEU A 62 14.60 -76.56 17.80
C LEU A 62 14.80 -75.06 18.09
N GLN A 63 15.93 -74.68 18.69
CA GLN A 63 16.27 -73.28 18.95
C GLN A 63 16.37 -72.47 17.64
N LYS A 64 17.00 -73.04 16.61
CA LYS A 64 17.12 -72.43 15.27
C LYS A 64 15.75 -72.19 14.62
N THR A 65 14.85 -73.18 14.65
CA THR A 65 13.50 -73.01 14.08
C THR A 65 12.65 -72.02 14.86
N ARG A 66 12.78 -72.00 16.20
CA ARG A 66 12.16 -70.99 17.08
C ARG A 66 12.65 -69.58 16.74
N LEU A 67 13.96 -69.34 16.74
CA LEU A 67 14.54 -68.02 16.43
C LEU A 67 14.19 -67.57 15.00
N GLN A 68 14.14 -68.48 14.03
CA GLN A 68 13.70 -68.16 12.67
C GLN A 68 12.22 -67.73 12.61
N LYS A 69 11.35 -68.31 13.46
CA LYS A 69 9.95 -67.89 13.60
C LYS A 69 9.85 -66.51 14.27
N GLU A 70 10.49 -66.32 15.42
CA GLU A 70 10.49 -65.07 16.18
C GLU A 70 11.05 -63.89 15.35
N ALA A 71 12.09 -64.13 14.54
CA ALA A 71 12.63 -63.15 13.60
C ALA A 71 11.63 -62.79 12.48
N LYS A 72 10.97 -63.78 11.86
CA LYS A 72 9.93 -63.55 10.84
C LYS A 72 8.75 -62.77 11.39
N GLU A 73 8.29 -63.10 12.61
CA GLU A 73 7.18 -62.40 13.27
C GLU A 73 7.54 -60.98 13.71
N THR A 74 8.82 -60.72 14.02
CA THR A 74 9.33 -59.38 14.32
C THR A 74 9.47 -58.53 13.07
N ILE A 75 10.01 -59.08 11.98
CA ILE A 75 10.05 -58.42 10.67
C ILE A 75 8.64 -58.10 10.18
N LYS A 76 7.70 -59.04 10.30
CA LYS A 76 6.30 -58.83 9.91
C LYS A 76 5.68 -57.64 10.66
N ARG A 77 5.70 -57.65 12.00
CA ARG A 77 5.14 -56.56 12.81
C ARG A 77 5.77 -55.21 12.47
N SER A 78 7.09 -55.17 12.31
CA SER A 78 7.79 -53.94 11.94
C SER A 78 7.38 -53.43 10.56
N LEU A 79 7.12 -54.30 9.58
CA LEU A 79 6.58 -53.88 8.26
C LEU A 79 5.16 -53.30 8.39
N GLU A 80 4.29 -53.94 9.18
CA GLU A 80 2.91 -53.46 9.44
C GLU A 80 2.92 -52.09 10.18
N GLU A 81 3.83 -51.90 11.13
CA GLU A 81 4.06 -50.63 11.85
C GLU A 81 4.57 -49.52 10.91
N HIS A 82 5.55 -49.80 10.06
CA HIS A 82 6.08 -48.82 9.09
C HIS A 82 5.05 -48.47 8.00
N GLU A 83 4.24 -49.43 7.53
CA GLU A 83 3.15 -49.16 6.59
C GLU A 83 2.07 -48.28 7.24
N HIS A 84 1.73 -48.52 8.50
CA HIS A 84 0.78 -47.68 9.24
C HIS A 84 1.29 -46.23 9.36
N MET A 85 2.55 -46.04 9.77
CA MET A 85 3.18 -44.72 9.86
C MET A 85 3.24 -44.00 8.50
N LEU A 86 3.62 -44.72 7.44
CA LEU A 86 3.62 -44.19 6.07
C LEU A 86 2.21 -43.76 5.63
N ASN A 87 1.18 -44.49 6.02
CA ASN A 87 -0.22 -44.15 5.69
C ASN A 87 -0.78 -43.01 6.54
N ILE A 88 -0.25 -42.74 7.75
CA ILE A 88 -0.51 -41.51 8.50
C ILE A 88 0.14 -40.32 7.78
N GLU A 89 1.43 -40.38 7.44
CA GLU A 89 2.13 -39.24 6.86
C GLU A 89 1.60 -38.90 5.45
N LYS A 90 1.18 -39.90 4.64
CA LYS A 90 0.44 -39.65 3.39
C LYS A 90 -0.84 -38.83 3.61
N LYS A 91 -1.64 -39.13 4.64
CA LYS A 91 -2.86 -38.37 4.96
C LYS A 91 -2.52 -36.94 5.36
N ARG A 92 -1.52 -36.77 6.23
CA ARG A 92 -1.02 -35.46 6.66
C ARG A 92 -0.55 -34.59 5.49
N VAL A 93 0.19 -35.18 4.54
CA VAL A 93 0.60 -34.49 3.31
C VAL A 93 -0.62 -34.09 2.46
N MET A 94 -1.62 -34.96 2.30
CA MET A 94 -2.87 -34.62 1.60
C MET A 94 -3.64 -33.49 2.29
N GLU A 95 -3.74 -33.51 3.61
CA GLU A 95 -4.39 -32.46 4.42
C GLU A 95 -3.68 -31.11 4.23
N LEU A 96 -2.36 -31.07 4.42
CA LEU A 96 -1.53 -29.89 4.19
C LEU A 96 -1.61 -29.37 2.74
N GLU A 97 -1.68 -30.26 1.75
CA GLU A 97 -1.94 -29.88 0.36
C GLU A 97 -3.30 -29.20 0.17
N THR A 98 -4.36 -29.69 0.83
CA THR A 98 -5.69 -29.08 0.72
C THR A 98 -5.76 -27.72 1.41
N GLU A 99 -5.09 -27.57 2.56
CA GLU A 99 -4.96 -26.28 3.25
C GLU A 99 -4.14 -25.28 2.42
N LEU A 100 -2.99 -25.69 1.88
CA LEU A 100 -2.17 -24.88 0.98
C LEU A 100 -2.97 -24.43 -0.26
N LYS A 101 -3.80 -25.32 -0.83
CA LYS A 101 -4.74 -24.98 -1.93
C LYS A 101 -5.84 -24.02 -1.50
N LYS A 102 -6.30 -24.06 -0.24
CA LYS A 102 -7.28 -23.11 0.34
C LYS A 102 -6.64 -21.74 0.57
N LEU A 103 -5.48 -21.68 1.22
CA LEU A 103 -4.74 -20.44 1.50
C LEU A 103 -4.35 -19.71 0.21
N ARG A 104 -3.89 -20.42 -0.82
CA ARG A 104 -3.59 -19.80 -2.14
C ARG A 104 -4.81 -19.13 -2.79
N ARG A 105 -6.02 -19.70 -2.65
CA ARG A 105 -7.26 -19.05 -3.12
C ARG A 105 -7.56 -17.78 -2.32
N GLN A 106 -7.47 -17.85 -0.99
CA GLN A 106 -7.71 -16.70 -0.11
C GLN A 106 -6.75 -15.54 -0.38
N VAL A 107 -5.45 -15.83 -0.64
CA VAL A 107 -4.48 -14.82 -1.07
C VAL A 107 -4.91 -14.18 -2.39
N SER A 108 -5.19 -14.98 -3.43
CA SER A 108 -5.60 -14.47 -4.75
C SER A 108 -6.90 -13.64 -4.70
N GLU A 109 -7.86 -14.04 -3.88
CA GLU A 109 -9.08 -13.26 -3.63
C GLU A 109 -8.80 -11.91 -2.94
N LEU A 110 -7.85 -11.87 -1.99
CA LEU A 110 -7.47 -10.64 -1.30
C LEU A 110 -6.66 -9.71 -2.19
N GLU A 111 -5.77 -10.24 -3.03
CA GLU A 111 -5.05 -9.51 -4.07
C GLU A 111 -6.01 -8.86 -5.08
N ALA A 112 -7.05 -9.59 -5.53
CA ALA A 112 -8.10 -9.03 -6.38
C ALA A 112 -8.88 -7.90 -5.68
N LYS A 113 -9.33 -8.14 -4.43
CA LYS A 113 -10.05 -7.14 -3.61
C LYS A 113 -9.18 -5.93 -3.24
N LEU A 114 -7.85 -6.05 -3.24
CA LEU A 114 -6.90 -4.96 -3.08
C LEU A 114 -6.80 -4.15 -4.39
N LYS A 115 -6.56 -4.83 -5.52
CA LYS A 115 -6.46 -4.21 -6.84
C LYS A 115 -7.71 -3.43 -7.27
N ASP A 116 -8.90 -3.91 -6.89
CA ASP A 116 -10.15 -3.20 -7.16
C ASP A 116 -10.36 -1.97 -6.25
N ARG A 117 -9.79 -1.98 -5.03
CA ARG A 117 -9.75 -0.78 -4.17
C ARG A 117 -8.72 0.24 -4.67
N GLU A 118 -7.59 -0.19 -5.21
CA GLU A 118 -6.60 0.72 -5.82
C GLU A 118 -7.22 1.49 -6.99
N LYS A 119 -7.91 0.81 -7.92
CA LYS A 119 -8.68 1.45 -9.01
C LYS A 119 -9.72 2.45 -8.48
N LEU A 120 -10.43 2.11 -7.41
CA LEU A 120 -11.45 2.98 -6.82
C LEU A 120 -10.81 4.24 -6.20
N LEU A 121 -9.66 4.11 -5.54
CA LEU A 121 -8.90 5.24 -5.02
C LEU A 121 -8.34 6.12 -6.15
N GLU A 122 -7.87 5.52 -7.24
CA GLU A 122 -7.42 6.25 -8.43
C GLU A 122 -8.56 7.05 -9.07
N ALA A 123 -9.72 6.42 -9.28
CA ALA A 123 -10.91 7.07 -9.83
C ALA A 123 -11.47 8.20 -8.92
N LEU A 124 -11.37 8.03 -7.60
CA LEU A 124 -11.71 9.09 -6.64
C LEU A 124 -10.69 10.25 -6.70
N GLN A 125 -9.40 9.97 -6.87
CA GLN A 125 -8.38 11.01 -7.05
C GLN A 125 -8.51 11.76 -8.37
N THR A 126 -8.87 11.12 -9.48
CA THR A 126 -9.15 11.84 -10.74
C THR A 126 -10.39 12.70 -10.57
N SER A 127 -11.49 12.14 -10.06
CA SER A 127 -12.72 12.90 -9.79
C SER A 127 -12.48 14.11 -8.86
N GLN A 128 -11.61 14.00 -7.86
CA GLN A 128 -11.24 15.11 -6.98
C GLN A 128 -10.43 16.19 -7.73
N ARG A 129 -9.48 15.80 -8.60
CA ARG A 129 -8.71 16.75 -9.42
C ARG A 129 -9.60 17.47 -10.42
N ASP A 130 -10.53 16.75 -11.05
CA ASP A 130 -11.48 17.29 -12.03
C ASP A 130 -12.44 18.29 -11.36
N ALA A 131 -12.98 17.94 -10.18
CA ALA A 131 -13.83 18.82 -9.39
C ALA A 131 -13.09 20.10 -8.93
N PHE A 132 -11.85 19.97 -8.44
CA PHE A 132 -11.03 21.12 -8.06
C PHE A 132 -10.67 22.02 -9.27
N SER A 133 -10.40 21.41 -10.43
CA SER A 133 -10.16 22.16 -11.68
C SER A 133 -11.41 22.91 -12.14
N GLN A 134 -12.60 22.32 -11.96
CA GLN A 134 -13.88 22.99 -12.22
C GLN A 134 -14.16 24.13 -11.24
N GLU A 135 -13.91 23.93 -9.94
CA GLU A 135 -14.04 24.95 -8.90
C GLU A 135 -13.10 26.13 -9.14
N MET A 136 -11.83 25.86 -9.44
CA MET A 136 -10.83 26.88 -9.80
C MET A 136 -11.25 27.69 -11.03
N LYS A 137 -11.80 27.02 -12.06
CA LYS A 137 -12.33 27.72 -13.24
C LYS A 137 -13.50 28.64 -12.87
N VAL A 138 -14.46 28.17 -12.07
CA VAL A 138 -15.60 28.98 -11.63
C VAL A 138 -15.13 30.18 -10.78
N HIS A 139 -14.07 30.04 -9.99
CA HIS A 139 -13.44 31.15 -9.27
C HIS A 139 -12.88 32.21 -10.22
N MET A 140 -12.10 31.80 -11.24
CA MET A 140 -11.55 32.72 -12.24
C MET A 140 -12.65 33.41 -13.08
N ASP A 141 -13.69 32.67 -13.48
CA ASP A 141 -14.84 33.22 -14.20
C ASP A 141 -15.62 34.23 -13.31
N PHE A 142 -15.70 34.01 -12.00
CA PHE A 142 -16.31 34.91 -11.03
C PHE A 142 -15.47 36.18 -10.77
N GLU A 143 -14.15 36.06 -10.61
CA GLU A 143 -13.22 37.19 -10.48
C GLU A 143 -13.31 38.12 -11.70
N LYS A 144 -13.33 37.55 -12.91
CA LYS A 144 -13.53 38.30 -14.16
C LYS A 144 -14.85 39.08 -14.17
N VAL A 145 -15.93 38.52 -13.65
CA VAL A 145 -17.24 39.21 -13.52
C VAL A 145 -17.20 40.31 -12.46
N LEU A 146 -16.39 40.18 -11.40
CA LEU A 146 -16.17 41.26 -10.44
C LEU A 146 -15.39 42.43 -11.06
N ASP A 147 -14.38 42.16 -11.89
CA ASP A 147 -13.63 43.20 -12.62
C ASP A 147 -14.50 43.91 -13.66
N GLU A 148 -15.29 43.16 -14.45
CA GLU A 148 -16.26 43.74 -15.39
C GLU A 148 -17.29 44.63 -14.68
N LYS A 149 -17.82 44.17 -13.54
CA LYS A 149 -18.71 44.98 -12.68
C LYS A 149 -18.00 46.23 -12.14
N ALA A 150 -16.73 46.14 -11.76
CA ALA A 150 -15.96 47.28 -11.27
C ALA A 150 -15.64 48.30 -12.38
N ALA A 151 -15.45 47.85 -13.63
CA ALA A 151 -15.33 48.72 -14.79
C ALA A 151 -16.64 49.45 -15.10
N LEU A 152 -17.75 48.72 -15.22
CA LEU A 152 -19.09 49.30 -15.48
C LEU A 152 -19.52 50.29 -14.38
N LEU A 153 -19.15 50.04 -13.11
CA LEU A 153 -19.37 50.99 -12.03
C LEU A 153 -18.56 52.28 -12.20
N LYS A 154 -17.31 52.23 -12.67
CA LYS A 154 -16.51 53.44 -12.95
C LYS A 154 -17.12 54.23 -14.10
N GLU A 155 -17.52 53.56 -15.19
CA GLU A 155 -18.20 54.17 -16.33
C GLU A 155 -19.51 54.85 -15.93
N LEU A 156 -20.31 54.21 -15.06
CA LEU A 156 -21.54 54.80 -14.52
C LEU A 156 -21.26 56.06 -13.69
N HIS A 157 -20.24 56.07 -12.83
CA HIS A 157 -19.86 57.27 -12.06
C HIS A 157 -19.36 58.40 -12.97
N GLU A 158 -18.64 58.06 -14.06
CA GLU A 158 -18.20 59.04 -15.05
C GLU A 158 -19.39 59.65 -15.81
N ALA A 159 -20.32 58.81 -16.29
CA ALA A 159 -21.54 59.27 -16.97
C ALA A 159 -22.44 60.12 -16.06
N LEU A 160 -22.54 59.79 -14.77
CA LEU A 160 -23.27 60.60 -13.78
C LEU A 160 -22.62 61.99 -13.61
N ARG A 161 -21.29 62.06 -13.47
CA ARG A 161 -20.56 63.33 -13.36
C ARG A 161 -20.67 64.17 -14.63
N GLN A 162 -20.56 63.55 -15.80
CA GLN A 162 -20.76 64.25 -17.08
C GLN A 162 -22.17 64.82 -17.19
N ARG A 163 -23.20 64.06 -16.80
CA ARG A 163 -24.60 64.52 -16.76
C ARG A 163 -24.79 65.70 -15.79
N GLU A 164 -24.09 65.72 -14.66
CA GLU A 164 -24.10 66.84 -13.72
C GLU A 164 -23.43 68.09 -14.32
N LEU A 165 -22.25 67.96 -14.94
CA LEU A 165 -21.59 69.06 -15.67
C LEU A 165 -22.43 69.59 -16.84
N TYR A 166 -23.20 68.72 -17.52
CA TYR A 166 -24.16 69.15 -18.54
C TYR A 166 -25.35 69.89 -17.94
N ARG A 167 -25.86 69.48 -16.77
CA ARG A 167 -26.92 70.21 -16.06
C ARG A 167 -26.45 71.61 -15.67
N GLU A 168 -25.30 71.74 -15.02
CA GLU A 168 -24.73 73.05 -14.63
C GLU A 168 -24.59 74.00 -15.82
N ARG A 169 -24.22 73.49 -17.00
CA ARG A 169 -24.16 74.27 -18.25
C ARG A 169 -25.54 74.68 -18.77
N CYS A 170 -26.55 73.82 -18.66
CA CYS A 170 -27.94 74.17 -18.98
C CYS A 170 -28.48 75.23 -18.03
N ASP A 171 -28.32 75.05 -16.71
CA ASP A 171 -28.76 75.98 -15.67
C ASP A 171 -28.13 77.38 -15.87
N LEU A 172 -26.85 77.43 -16.24
CA LEU A 172 -26.14 78.66 -16.62
C LEU A 172 -26.69 79.29 -17.92
N ALA A 173 -26.95 78.49 -18.95
CA ALA A 173 -27.51 78.98 -20.21
C ALA A 173 -28.95 79.50 -20.05
N GLU A 174 -29.78 78.84 -19.24
CA GLU A 174 -31.11 79.32 -18.86
C GLU A 174 -31.02 80.64 -18.08
N SER A 175 -30.09 80.75 -17.13
CA SER A 175 -29.85 81.99 -16.37
C SER A 175 -29.42 83.16 -17.27
N GLN A 176 -28.52 82.91 -18.24
CA GLN A 176 -28.11 83.90 -19.24
C GLN A 176 -29.29 84.28 -20.15
N LEU A 177 -30.09 83.31 -20.60
CA LEU A 177 -31.25 83.54 -21.46
C LEU A 177 -32.37 84.32 -20.74
N LEU A 178 -32.55 84.11 -19.44
CA LEU A 178 -33.42 84.92 -18.58
C LEU A 178 -32.90 86.36 -18.43
N SER A 179 -31.59 86.54 -18.20
CA SER A 179 -30.96 87.86 -18.20
C SER A 179 -31.15 88.59 -19.53
N CYS A 180 -30.93 87.94 -20.67
CA CYS A 180 -31.16 88.52 -21.99
C CYS A 180 -32.63 88.88 -22.23
N LYS A 181 -33.58 88.04 -21.78
CA LYS A 181 -35.03 88.36 -21.83
C LYS A 181 -35.38 89.60 -20.99
N GLU A 182 -34.84 89.72 -19.79
CA GLU A 182 -35.09 90.87 -18.92
C GLU A 182 -34.43 92.14 -19.47
N HIS A 183 -33.21 92.07 -20.01
CA HIS A 183 -32.58 93.19 -20.72
C HIS A 183 -33.37 93.62 -21.96
N LEU A 184 -33.92 92.66 -22.73
CA LEU A 184 -34.82 92.96 -23.85
C LEU A 184 -36.13 93.61 -23.38
N ARG A 185 -36.73 93.11 -22.29
CA ARG A 185 -37.94 93.70 -21.68
C ARG A 185 -37.68 95.13 -21.21
N GLN A 186 -36.53 95.39 -20.60
CA GLN A 186 -36.11 96.74 -20.20
C GLN A 186 -35.79 97.64 -21.39
N ALA A 187 -35.18 97.13 -22.46
CA ALA A 187 -34.95 97.89 -23.68
C ALA A 187 -36.29 98.29 -24.33
N GLN A 188 -37.21 97.34 -24.50
CA GLN A 188 -38.57 97.60 -24.97
C GLN A 188 -39.31 98.59 -24.07
N GLN A 189 -39.20 98.46 -22.74
CA GLN A 189 -39.81 99.40 -21.80
C GLN A 189 -39.22 100.81 -21.96
N ARG A 190 -37.89 100.95 -22.09
CA ARG A 190 -37.24 102.24 -22.38
C ARG A 190 -37.63 102.80 -23.74
N ASP A 191 -37.83 101.96 -24.77
CA ASP A 191 -38.33 102.39 -26.08
C ASP A 191 -39.78 102.89 -25.99
N PHE A 192 -40.63 102.24 -25.18
CA PHE A 192 -42.00 102.71 -24.93
C PHE A 192 -42.02 103.99 -24.08
N GLU A 193 -41.17 104.11 -23.07
CA GLU A 193 -41.01 105.32 -22.25
C GLU A 193 -40.45 106.48 -23.11
N ALA A 194 -39.42 106.25 -23.91
CA ALA A 194 -38.87 107.27 -24.83
C ALA A 194 -39.89 107.70 -25.88
N ARG A 195 -40.70 106.78 -26.44
CA ARG A 195 -41.81 107.13 -27.35
C ARG A 195 -42.94 107.87 -26.65
N ARG A 196 -43.26 107.52 -25.40
CA ARG A 196 -44.24 108.27 -24.58
C ARG A 196 -43.73 109.68 -24.33
N ASP A 197 -42.47 109.82 -23.94
CA ASP A 197 -41.85 111.11 -23.59
C ASP A 197 -41.59 111.96 -24.85
N GLU A 198 -41.35 111.34 -26.01
CA GLU A 198 -41.38 112.01 -27.32
C GLU A 198 -42.79 112.51 -27.66
N VAL A 199 -43.83 111.67 -27.52
CA VAL A 199 -45.23 112.06 -27.73
C VAL A 199 -45.67 113.15 -26.73
N GLU A 200 -45.22 113.08 -25.48
CA GLU A 200 -45.52 114.08 -24.46
C GLU A 200 -44.73 115.38 -24.69
N CYS A 201 -43.48 115.31 -25.15
CA CYS A 201 -42.72 116.49 -25.60
C CYS A 201 -43.38 117.12 -26.83
N LEU A 202 -43.85 116.33 -27.80
CA LEU A 202 -44.63 116.81 -28.95
C LEU A 202 -45.97 117.42 -28.51
N TYR A 203 -46.65 116.83 -27.53
CA TYR A 203 -47.89 117.35 -26.94
C TYR A 203 -47.65 118.65 -26.17
N GLN A 204 -46.62 118.74 -25.34
CA GLN A 204 -46.24 119.99 -24.64
C GLN A 204 -45.80 121.06 -25.63
N LYS A 205 -45.08 120.71 -26.70
CA LYS A 205 -44.68 121.61 -27.78
C LYS A 205 -45.86 122.06 -28.65
N ALA A 206 -46.91 121.24 -28.77
CA ALA A 206 -48.19 121.64 -29.34
C ALA A 206 -48.98 122.55 -28.37
N LYS A 207 -49.04 122.21 -27.08
CA LYS A 207 -49.71 123.01 -26.04
C LYS A 207 -49.08 124.39 -25.90
N ALA A 208 -47.75 124.50 -25.90
CA ALA A 208 -47.02 125.77 -25.91
C ALA A 208 -47.25 126.61 -27.20
N ARG A 209 -47.64 125.96 -28.31
CA ARG A 209 -48.12 126.60 -29.55
C ARG A 209 -49.63 126.94 -29.52
N PHE A 210 -50.35 126.57 -28.46
CA PHE A 210 -51.76 126.93 -28.23
C PHE A 210 -51.93 127.92 -27.07
N GLU A 211 -50.97 128.00 -26.13
CA GLU A 211 -50.98 128.95 -25.01
C GLU A 211 -50.31 130.31 -25.34
N ASN A 212 -49.72 130.47 -26.53
CA ASN A 212 -49.28 131.76 -27.08
C ASN A 212 -49.83 131.96 -28.51
N ASP A 213 -50.99 132.64 -28.57
CA ASP A 213 -51.74 133.08 -29.76
C ASP A 213 -52.43 131.98 -30.63
N PRO A 214 -53.55 132.27 -31.33
CA PRO A 214 -54.48 131.23 -31.78
C PRO A 214 -54.46 130.86 -33.27
N ALA A 215 -54.05 129.61 -33.57
CA ALA A 215 -54.51 128.79 -34.71
C ALA A 215 -54.24 129.33 -36.16
N PRO A 216 -54.69 128.67 -37.25
CA PRO A 216 -55.03 127.26 -37.45
C PRO A 216 -54.23 126.53 -38.56
N ILE A 217 -54.09 125.21 -38.40
CA ILE A 217 -54.28 124.13 -39.41
C ILE A 217 -54.02 124.44 -40.91
N THR A 218 -53.04 123.75 -41.53
CA THR A 218 -53.20 122.85 -42.73
C THR A 218 -51.83 122.38 -43.27
N THR A 219 -51.66 121.37 -44.15
CA THR A 219 -51.99 119.92 -44.08
C THR A 219 -51.07 119.14 -45.06
N THR A 220 -50.51 117.98 -44.65
CA THR A 220 -49.86 116.89 -45.44
C THR A 220 -48.88 117.19 -46.60
N ALA A 221 -47.67 116.63 -46.51
CA ALA A 221 -46.92 116.12 -47.66
C ALA A 221 -45.96 114.99 -47.24
N GLY A 222 -45.71 114.04 -48.16
CA GLY A 222 -44.67 113.00 -48.08
C GLY A 222 -45.14 111.59 -47.70
N SER A 223 -44.56 110.49 -48.16
CA SER A 223 -43.90 110.10 -49.43
C SER A 223 -43.13 108.79 -49.19
N HIS A 224 -43.35 107.81 -50.08
CA HIS A 224 -42.51 106.63 -50.35
C HIS A 224 -40.99 106.92 -50.51
N PRO A 225 -40.13 105.90 -50.74
CA PRO A 225 -40.05 104.52 -50.19
C PRO A 225 -38.59 104.11 -49.84
N LYS A 226 -38.32 102.85 -49.41
CA LYS A 226 -37.35 101.91 -50.05
C LYS A 226 -37.01 100.63 -49.24
N SER A 227 -36.97 99.50 -49.95
CA SER A 227 -36.08 98.33 -49.75
C SER A 227 -34.71 98.63 -50.45
N PRO A 228 -33.63 97.79 -50.45
CA PRO A 228 -33.62 96.31 -50.42
C PRO A 228 -32.37 95.63 -49.76
N SER A 229 -32.21 94.32 -50.00
CA SER A 229 -30.94 93.57 -50.21
C SER A 229 -29.92 93.42 -49.06
N ASP A 230 -28.82 92.64 -49.16
CA ASP A 230 -28.44 91.27 -49.64
C ASP A 230 -26.92 91.08 -49.24
N ASP A 231 -26.14 90.00 -49.37
CA ASP A 231 -26.24 88.64 -49.95
C ASP A 231 -25.25 87.67 -49.23
N GLY A 232 -25.41 86.35 -49.39
CA GLY A 232 -24.34 85.33 -49.27
C GLY A 232 -23.84 84.94 -47.86
N THR A 233 -22.99 83.90 -47.69
CA THR A 233 -22.50 82.89 -48.65
C THR A 233 -22.13 81.56 -47.93
N ALA A 234 -22.04 80.48 -48.71
CA ALA A 234 -21.78 79.05 -48.38
C ALA A 234 -20.65 78.69 -47.38
N PHE A 235 -20.72 77.45 -46.81
CA PHE A 235 -19.75 76.38 -47.13
C PHE A 235 -20.22 74.93 -46.81
N GLU A 236 -19.78 74.00 -47.65
CA GLU A 236 -19.60 72.52 -47.62
C GLU A 236 -20.34 71.52 -46.67
N THR A 237 -20.87 70.46 -47.31
CA THR A 237 -20.98 69.03 -46.90
C THR A 237 -19.70 68.25 -47.33
N PRO A 238 -19.49 66.90 -47.14
CA PRO A 238 -20.37 65.77 -46.74
C PRO A 238 -19.69 64.84 -45.67
N GLU A 239 -19.87 63.51 -45.49
CA GLU A 239 -20.81 62.47 -45.96
C GLU A 239 -21.03 61.40 -44.82
N LYS A 240 -21.83 60.36 -45.09
CA LYS A 240 -21.96 59.04 -44.43
C LYS A 240 -20.61 58.36 -44.12
N THR A 241 -20.60 57.51 -43.08
CA THR A 241 -20.58 56.02 -43.25
C THR A 241 -20.82 55.28 -41.92
N SER A 242 -21.62 54.21 -41.98
CA SER A 242 -21.45 52.99 -41.17
C SER A 242 -20.97 51.89 -42.14
N PRO A 243 -20.19 50.89 -41.70
CA PRO A 243 -20.85 49.64 -41.27
C PRO A 243 -20.12 48.82 -40.18
N GLN A 244 -20.70 47.65 -39.89
CA GLN A 244 -20.41 46.64 -38.88
C GLN A 244 -19.05 45.89 -38.97
N HIS A 245 -18.79 45.13 -37.89
CA HIS A 245 -18.31 43.72 -37.84
C HIS A 245 -16.83 43.38 -37.50
N SER A 246 -16.73 42.46 -36.52
CA SER A 246 -15.74 41.37 -36.35
C SER A 246 -14.45 41.60 -35.52
N ALA A 247 -14.18 40.62 -34.66
CA ALA A 247 -12.85 40.28 -34.09
C ALA A 247 -12.16 39.21 -34.96
N PRO A 248 -10.85 38.90 -34.78
CA PRO A 248 -10.49 37.86 -33.79
C PRO A 248 -9.06 37.96 -33.15
N THR A 249 -8.78 36.95 -32.31
CA THR A 249 -7.56 36.55 -31.56
C THR A 249 -6.20 36.50 -32.30
N MET A 250 -5.11 36.88 -31.61
CA MET A 250 -3.81 36.17 -31.37
C MET A 250 -2.91 37.09 -30.49
N GLN A 251 -2.30 36.71 -29.36
CA GLN A 251 -1.35 35.63 -28.99
C GLN A 251 0.13 35.93 -29.35
N THR A 252 1.02 36.09 -28.34
CA THR A 252 2.32 35.39 -28.14
C THR A 252 3.26 36.03 -27.08
N THR A 253 3.84 35.20 -26.18
CA THR A 253 5.19 35.29 -25.54
C THR A 253 5.60 36.53 -24.68
N SER A 254 6.53 36.46 -23.71
CA SER A 254 7.47 35.41 -23.23
C SER A 254 8.01 35.69 -21.80
N GLU A 255 8.39 34.63 -21.07
CA GLU A 255 9.54 34.56 -20.11
C GLU A 255 9.54 35.44 -18.83
N SER A 256 10.28 35.16 -17.73
CA SER A 256 11.23 34.08 -17.35
C SER A 256 11.33 33.98 -15.80
N THR A 257 11.76 32.81 -15.27
CA THR A 257 12.25 32.58 -13.87
C THR A 257 11.24 32.80 -12.72
N GLY A 258 11.08 31.93 -11.70
CA GLY A 258 11.72 30.67 -11.34
C GLY A 258 12.40 30.72 -9.97
N HIS A 259 11.96 29.94 -8.98
CA HIS A 259 12.73 29.44 -7.81
C HIS A 259 11.84 28.62 -6.84
N SER A 260 12.36 27.49 -6.37
CA SER A 260 11.94 26.82 -5.11
C SER A 260 13.16 26.83 -4.17
N PRO A 261 13.02 26.70 -2.82
CA PRO A 261 13.08 25.34 -2.26
C PRO A 261 12.39 25.07 -0.88
N LEU A 262 12.01 23.79 -0.69
CA LEU A 262 12.17 22.95 0.51
C LEU A 262 11.91 23.50 1.95
N ARG A 263 10.82 23.01 2.57
CA ARG A 263 10.82 22.24 3.84
C ARG A 263 9.42 21.62 4.05
N ALA A 264 9.19 20.34 4.35
CA ALA A 264 9.91 19.32 5.12
C ALA A 264 9.83 19.49 6.65
N LEU A 265 8.79 18.91 7.24
CA LEU A 265 8.71 18.45 8.63
C LEU A 265 7.97 17.10 8.66
N SER A 266 8.18 16.28 9.70
CA SER A 266 7.74 14.88 9.75
C SER A 266 7.17 14.50 11.13
N SER A 267 6.69 13.25 11.23
CA SER A 267 6.39 12.48 12.44
C SER A 267 5.22 12.88 13.35
N ALA A 268 4.14 12.08 13.26
CA ALA A 268 3.44 11.45 14.38
C ALA A 268 2.69 10.22 13.81
N THR A 269 3.13 8.97 14.01
CA THR A 269 3.12 8.16 15.24
C THR A 269 1.71 7.67 15.65
N GLY A 270 1.34 6.49 15.13
CA GLY A 270 0.70 5.41 15.90
C GLY A 270 -0.77 5.52 16.33
N LYS A 271 -1.64 4.74 15.66
CA LYS A 271 -2.72 3.91 16.25
C LYS A 271 -3.14 2.88 15.20
N GLN A 272 -2.98 1.58 15.47
CA GLN A 272 -4.01 0.71 16.04
C GLN A 272 -5.30 0.69 15.20
N GLY A 273 -5.47 -0.36 14.40
CA GLY A 273 -6.68 -0.58 13.62
C GLY A 273 -7.77 -1.34 14.38
N PRO A 274 -9.05 -1.21 13.98
CA PRO A 274 -10.17 -1.92 14.60
C PRO A 274 -10.29 -3.36 14.06
N SER A 275 -10.10 -4.34 14.93
CA SER A 275 -10.42 -5.76 14.64
C SER A 275 -11.92 -6.02 14.77
N LEU A 276 -12.50 -6.75 13.83
CA LEU A 276 -13.85 -7.32 13.93
C LEU A 276 -13.84 -8.64 14.73
N PRO A 277 -14.98 -9.06 15.32
CA PRO A 277 -15.00 -10.12 16.33
C PRO A 277 -14.96 -11.53 15.75
N VAL A 278 -14.42 -12.45 16.56
CA VAL A 278 -14.64 -13.90 16.50
C VAL A 278 -15.23 -14.33 17.84
N ALA A 279 -16.12 -15.33 17.84
CA ALA A 279 -16.91 -15.73 19.00
C ALA A 279 -16.31 -16.93 19.77
N GLU A 280 -16.77 -17.05 21.02
CA GLU A 280 -16.89 -18.25 21.85
C GLU A 280 -15.63 -18.95 22.42
N GLU A 281 -15.60 -18.95 23.77
CA GLU A 281 -15.18 -19.99 24.73
C GLU A 281 -13.78 -20.66 24.60
N HIS A 282 -12.90 -20.62 25.61
CA HIS A 282 -13.14 -20.88 27.04
C HIS A 282 -12.24 -20.05 28.01
N SER A 283 -12.53 -20.15 29.31
CA SER A 283 -11.91 -19.39 30.42
C SER A 283 -10.58 -19.99 30.96
N PRO A 284 -9.75 -19.19 31.68
CA PRO A 284 -8.34 -19.51 31.97
C PRO A 284 -8.13 -20.23 33.33
N PRO A 285 -6.87 -20.63 33.63
CA PRO A 285 -6.10 -19.83 34.61
C PRO A 285 -4.59 -19.71 34.30
N GLY A 286 -3.89 -18.75 34.95
CA GLY A 286 -2.42 -18.78 35.06
C GLY A 286 -1.68 -17.46 34.78
N ALA A 287 -1.78 -16.47 35.69
CA ALA A 287 -1.07 -15.19 35.58
C ALA A 287 0.43 -15.27 35.97
N SER A 288 1.17 -16.21 35.38
CA SER A 288 2.62 -16.43 35.62
C SER A 288 3.44 -16.69 34.35
N ALA A 289 2.81 -16.76 33.18
CA ALA A 289 3.42 -17.27 31.94
C ALA A 289 4.54 -16.39 31.34
N SER A 290 4.62 -15.10 31.69
CA SER A 290 5.57 -14.16 31.06
C SER A 290 7.04 -14.48 31.34
N SER A 291 7.40 -14.89 32.56
CA SER A 291 8.78 -15.25 32.89
C SER A 291 9.22 -16.56 32.24
N SER A 292 8.32 -17.55 32.17
CA SER A 292 8.59 -18.84 31.50
C SER A 292 8.79 -18.68 30.00
N SER A 293 7.97 -17.83 29.35
CA SER A 293 8.03 -17.60 27.90
C SER A 293 9.38 -17.08 27.41
N TRP A 294 9.98 -16.10 28.11
CA TRP A 294 11.29 -15.56 27.71
C TRP A 294 12.42 -16.58 27.94
N MET A 295 12.40 -17.31 29.07
CA MET A 295 13.40 -18.33 29.37
C MET A 295 13.36 -19.49 28.37
N GLU A 296 12.17 -19.88 27.90
CA GLU A 296 12.01 -20.91 26.88
C GLU A 296 12.44 -20.41 25.49
N HIS A 297 12.14 -19.15 25.13
CA HIS A 297 12.67 -18.55 23.91
C HIS A 297 14.21 -18.49 23.92
N MET A 298 14.82 -18.05 25.02
CA MET A 298 16.28 -18.02 25.18
C MET A 298 16.88 -19.44 25.07
N ARG A 299 16.22 -20.45 25.65
CA ARG A 299 16.66 -21.85 25.52
C ARG A 299 16.69 -22.29 24.06
N ARG A 300 15.63 -22.03 23.29
CA ARG A 300 15.55 -22.40 21.87
C ARG A 300 16.66 -21.72 21.04
N LEU A 301 16.97 -20.44 21.29
CA LEU A 301 18.09 -19.75 20.61
C LEU A 301 19.45 -20.39 20.91
N ILE A 302 19.65 -20.90 22.13
CA ILE A 302 20.88 -21.63 22.53
C ILE A 302 20.93 -23.01 21.86
N GLU A 303 19.81 -23.73 21.84
CA GLU A 303 19.68 -25.04 21.17
C GLU A 303 19.88 -24.92 19.64
N GLU A 304 19.34 -23.88 19.00
CA GLU A 304 19.58 -23.55 17.59
C GLU A 304 21.08 -23.29 17.31
N ARG A 305 21.74 -22.49 18.15
CA ARG A 305 23.19 -22.20 18.03
C ARG A 305 24.01 -23.48 18.12
N ASP A 306 23.72 -24.32 19.11
CA ASP A 306 24.50 -25.52 19.38
C ASP A 306 24.19 -26.64 18.37
N MET A 307 22.99 -26.68 17.79
CA MET A 307 22.66 -27.50 16.61
C MET A 307 23.44 -27.06 15.37
N LEU A 308 23.50 -25.75 15.07
CA LEU A 308 24.26 -25.23 13.93
C LEU A 308 25.76 -25.51 14.08
N LEU A 309 26.33 -25.33 15.27
CA LEU A 309 27.74 -25.62 15.54
C LEU A 309 28.05 -27.13 15.54
N SER A 310 27.19 -27.98 16.09
CA SER A 310 27.39 -29.44 16.11
C SER A 310 27.21 -30.10 14.73
N SER A 311 26.52 -29.44 13.79
CA SER A 311 26.45 -29.89 12.39
C SER A 311 27.81 -29.92 11.67
N GLY A 312 28.82 -29.20 12.18
CA GLY A 312 30.13 -29.03 11.55
C GLY A 312 30.14 -28.16 10.29
N LEU A 313 28.96 -27.73 9.80
CA LEU A 313 28.83 -26.85 8.64
C LEU A 313 29.10 -25.38 8.97
N TYR A 314 28.92 -24.98 10.23
CA TYR A 314 29.07 -23.61 10.70
C TYR A 314 30.18 -23.48 11.75
N ARG A 315 30.92 -22.37 11.68
CA ARG A 315 31.98 -21.97 12.61
C ARG A 315 31.52 -20.83 13.51
N LYS A 316 32.22 -20.63 14.63
CA LYS A 316 31.91 -19.58 15.62
C LYS A 316 31.91 -18.17 15.04
N ASP A 317 32.71 -17.95 14.01
CA ASP A 317 32.95 -16.66 13.36
C ASP A 317 31.95 -16.38 12.20
N ASP A 318 31.11 -17.35 11.85
CA ASP A 318 30.15 -17.19 10.74
C ASP A 318 29.04 -16.20 11.12
N VAL A 319 28.63 -15.38 10.13
CA VAL A 319 27.68 -14.27 10.31
C VAL A 319 26.37 -14.72 10.98
N ILE A 320 25.91 -15.94 10.73
CA ILE A 320 24.69 -16.50 11.36
C ILE A 320 24.90 -16.80 12.86
N ILE A 321 26.03 -17.38 13.24
CA ILE A 321 26.38 -17.68 14.64
C ILE A 321 26.66 -16.38 15.41
N VAL A 322 27.34 -15.42 14.79
CA VAL A 322 27.59 -14.10 15.38
C VAL A 322 26.28 -13.36 15.64
N LYS A 323 25.35 -13.34 14.68
CA LYS A 323 24.01 -12.74 14.85
C LYS A 323 23.18 -13.46 15.93
N LEU A 324 23.25 -14.79 16.00
CA LEU A 324 22.50 -15.56 17.00
C LEU A 324 23.05 -15.34 18.42
N ASN A 325 24.37 -15.29 18.59
CA ASN A 325 25.01 -14.89 19.85
C ASN A 325 24.63 -13.46 20.26
N GLN A 326 24.61 -12.51 19.33
CA GLN A 326 24.14 -11.15 19.59
C GLN A 326 22.66 -11.15 20.02
N HIS A 327 21.79 -11.91 19.36
CA HIS A 327 20.37 -12.00 19.72
C HIS A 327 20.14 -12.62 21.10
N ILE A 328 20.93 -13.65 21.48
CA ILE A 328 20.93 -14.21 22.84
C ILE A 328 21.37 -13.12 23.85
N ALA A 329 22.47 -12.42 23.61
CA ALA A 329 22.98 -11.38 24.51
C ALA A 329 22.00 -10.20 24.68
N ASP A 330 21.38 -9.74 23.60
CA ASP A 330 20.37 -8.68 23.64
C ASP A 330 19.03 -9.15 24.23
N THR A 331 18.73 -10.45 24.20
CA THR A 331 17.56 -11.03 24.89
C THR A 331 17.82 -11.11 26.39
N VAL A 332 19.02 -11.52 26.82
CA VAL A 332 19.42 -11.50 28.24
C VAL A 332 19.40 -10.06 28.78
N ARG A 333 20.00 -9.09 28.08
CA ARG A 333 20.03 -7.66 28.50
C ARG A 333 18.65 -6.97 28.52
N LYS A 334 17.57 -7.63 28.09
CA LYS A 334 16.18 -7.14 28.20
C LYS A 334 15.44 -7.69 29.43
N HIS A 335 16.00 -8.69 30.11
CA HIS A 335 15.35 -9.42 31.20
C HIS A 335 16.25 -9.58 32.45
N VAL A 336 17.41 -8.91 32.46
CA VAL A 336 18.37 -8.76 33.57
C VAL A 336 18.65 -7.27 33.74
#